data_AF-X1H7E9-F1
#
_entry.id   AF-X1H7E9-F1
#
_cell.length_a   1.000
_cell.length_b   1.000
_cell.length_c   1.000
_cell.angle_alpha   90.00
_cell.angle_beta   90.00
_cell.angle_gamma   90.00
#
_symmetry.space_group_name_H-M   'P 1'
#
loop_
_entity.id
_entity.type
_entity.pdbx_description
1 polymer ?
#
loop_
_entity_poly.entity_id
_entity_poly.type
_entity_poly.pdbx_seq_one_letter_code
_entity_poly.pdbx_strand_id
1 'polypeptide(L)'
;KSHLVNCLTKEYKNNILYRFWISNQDKDYNERLIYDNFISNISKELFRDFVFRSEEDIIQKISDEEKILIIDGFDHIENYNNKELEQYITFINKLKDKCKSIILSRPLKIKLNWKKQVLENWTKDQTFKVLDELYHITDYSICSEIFTITMGYPILVRYISEHYKIFKKIPLMKELKNIEDFYNELIKNVNIKKALSLFISSRSFYMKSEISEFLEDEFSDVVNEFISSYPYLFEIKLNRITLFHDSFNTYLRNCIDNS
;
A
#
# COMPACT_ATOMS: atom_id res chain seq x y z
N LYS A 1 -0.80 4.80 -6.28
CA LYS A 1 -1.03 3.66 -7.21
C LYS A 1 -2.45 3.13 -7.07
N SER A 2 -2.89 2.67 -5.90
CA SER A 2 -4.27 2.20 -5.71
C SER A 2 -5.36 3.24 -6.04
N HIS A 3 -5.11 4.55 -5.82
CA HIS A 3 -6.00 5.60 -6.33
C HIS A 3 -6.07 5.63 -7.87
N LEU A 4 -4.92 5.51 -8.56
CA LEU A 4 -4.88 5.42 -10.02
C LEU A 4 -5.66 4.19 -10.52
N VAL A 5 -5.58 3.05 -9.82
CA VAL A 5 -6.40 1.87 -10.16
C VAL A 5 -7.88 2.19 -10.15
N ASN A 6 -8.37 2.93 -9.14
CA ASN A 6 -9.77 3.35 -9.10
C ASN A 6 -10.16 4.28 -10.27
N CYS A 7 -9.22 5.09 -10.77
CA CYS A 7 -9.45 5.88 -11.98
C CYS A 7 -9.48 5.01 -13.23
N LEU A 8 -8.53 4.06 -13.35
CA LEU A 8 -8.44 3.14 -14.49
C LEU A 8 -9.68 2.24 -14.59
N THR A 9 -10.23 1.75 -13.47
CA THR A 9 -11.45 0.93 -13.50
C THR A 9 -12.70 1.72 -13.89
N LYS A 10 -12.74 3.03 -13.60
CA LYS A 10 -13.81 3.92 -14.05
C LYS A 10 -13.70 4.23 -15.55
N GLU A 11 -12.48 4.42 -16.03
CA GLU A 11 -12.18 4.70 -17.43
C GLU A 11 -12.46 3.47 -18.31
N TYR A 12 -11.89 2.33 -17.92
CA TYR A 12 -11.99 1.07 -18.65
C TYR A 12 -13.14 0.23 -18.13
N LYS A 13 -14.39 0.52 -18.53
CA LYS A 13 -15.58 -0.21 -18.02
C LYS A 13 -15.54 -1.73 -18.24
N ASN A 14 -14.91 -2.19 -19.32
CA ASN A 14 -14.71 -3.61 -19.61
C ASN A 14 -13.35 -4.11 -19.09
N ASN A 15 -13.10 -3.93 -17.79
CA ASN A 15 -11.89 -4.40 -17.15
C ASN A 15 -12.15 -5.67 -16.31
N ILE A 16 -11.06 -6.36 -15.99
CA ILE A 16 -10.95 -7.29 -14.86
C ILE A 16 -9.90 -6.69 -13.93
N LEU A 17 -10.21 -6.61 -12.64
CA LEU A 17 -9.30 -6.06 -11.64
C LEU A 17 -8.90 -7.14 -10.64
N TYR A 18 -7.61 -7.47 -10.62
CA TYR A 18 -7.02 -8.27 -9.55
C TYR A 18 -6.16 -7.40 -8.63
N ARG A 19 -6.34 -7.54 -7.30
CA ARG A 19 -5.54 -6.86 -6.28
C ARG A 19 -4.87 -7.87 -5.38
N PHE A 20 -3.53 -7.87 -5.34
CA PHE A 20 -2.77 -8.68 -4.37
C PHE A 20 -2.83 -8.11 -2.95
N TRP A 21 -3.07 -6.80 -2.84
CA TRP A 21 -3.27 -6.14 -1.56
C TRP A 21 -4.47 -5.19 -1.63
N ILE A 22 -5.41 -5.37 -0.71
CA ILE A 22 -6.60 -4.51 -0.59
C ILE A 22 -6.48 -3.63 0.65
N SER A 23 -6.13 -4.23 1.79
CA SER A 23 -5.93 -3.56 3.06
C SER A 23 -5.09 -4.44 3.99
N ASN A 24 -4.61 -3.86 5.08
CA ASN A 24 -3.91 -4.63 6.13
C ASN A 24 -4.82 -5.66 6.83
N GLN A 25 -6.14 -5.52 6.72
CA GLN A 25 -7.15 -6.36 7.38
C GLN A 25 -7.75 -7.42 6.44
N ASP A 26 -7.17 -7.59 5.26
CA ASP A 26 -7.62 -8.57 4.28
C ASP A 26 -7.30 -9.99 4.76
N LYS A 27 -8.34 -10.71 5.21
CA LYS A 27 -8.25 -12.08 5.70
C LYS A 27 -7.75 -13.04 4.63
N ASP A 28 -8.05 -12.74 3.37
CA ASP A 28 -7.70 -13.59 2.24
C ASP A 28 -6.35 -13.17 1.62
N TYR A 29 -5.60 -12.26 2.24
CA TYR A 29 -4.36 -11.75 1.64
C TYR A 29 -3.40 -12.87 1.25
N ASN A 30 -3.14 -13.82 2.15
CA ASN A 30 -2.23 -14.92 1.86
C ASN A 30 -2.77 -15.78 0.72
N GLU A 31 -4.08 -16.06 0.71
CA GLU A 31 -4.75 -16.78 -0.35
C GLU A 31 -4.67 -16.05 -1.70
N ARG A 32 -4.74 -14.71 -1.72
CA ARG A 32 -4.60 -13.90 -2.95
C ARG A 32 -3.20 -13.96 -3.55
N LEU A 33 -2.18 -14.30 -2.76
CA LEU A 33 -0.80 -14.44 -3.22
C LEU A 33 -0.51 -15.83 -3.81
N ILE A 34 -1.40 -16.81 -3.61
CA ILE A 34 -1.25 -18.16 -4.18
C ILE A 34 -1.65 -18.12 -5.66
N TYR A 35 -0.77 -18.60 -6.53
CA TYR A 35 -0.93 -18.54 -7.98
C TYR A 35 -2.21 -19.22 -8.49
N ASP A 36 -2.51 -20.42 -7.97
CA ASP A 36 -3.73 -21.15 -8.35
C ASP A 36 -5.00 -20.36 -7.99
N ASN A 37 -5.00 -19.68 -6.84
CA ASN A 37 -6.11 -18.82 -6.44
C ASN A 37 -6.21 -17.58 -7.34
N PHE A 38 -5.09 -17.00 -7.75
CA PHE A 38 -5.06 -15.90 -8.71
C PHE A 38 -5.70 -16.30 -10.05
N ILE A 39 -5.29 -17.42 -10.63
CA ILE A 39 -5.84 -17.94 -11.89
C ILE A 39 -7.33 -18.29 -11.73
N SER A 40 -7.70 -18.98 -10.65
CA SER A 40 -9.08 -19.36 -10.35
C SER A 40 -10.00 -18.14 -10.21
N ASN A 41 -9.56 -17.09 -9.50
CA ASN A 41 -10.34 -15.86 -9.32
C ASN A 41 -10.55 -15.12 -10.64
N ILE A 42 -9.50 -14.98 -11.48
CA ILE A 42 -9.64 -14.39 -12.80
C ILE A 42 -10.60 -15.21 -13.67
N SER A 43 -10.46 -16.54 -13.69
CA SER A 43 -11.35 -17.44 -14.42
C SER A 43 -12.81 -17.28 -13.98
N LYS A 44 -13.06 -17.27 -12.68
CA LYS A 44 -14.41 -17.10 -12.12
C LYS A 44 -15.02 -15.75 -12.49
N GLU A 45 -14.25 -14.66 -12.45
CA GLU A 45 -14.74 -13.34 -12.84
C GLU A 45 -15.05 -13.27 -14.35
N LEU A 46 -14.21 -13.90 -15.17
CA LEU A 46 -14.32 -13.89 -16.63
C LEU A 46 -15.47 -14.75 -17.15
N PHE A 47 -15.64 -15.96 -16.61
CA PHE A 47 -16.62 -16.94 -17.10
C PHE A 47 -17.90 -17.03 -16.25
N ARG A 48 -17.89 -16.46 -15.03
CA ARG A 48 -19.01 -16.46 -14.07
C ARG A 48 -19.44 -17.86 -13.62
N ASP A 49 -18.50 -18.80 -13.57
CA ASP A 49 -18.69 -20.15 -13.06
C ASP A 49 -17.45 -20.64 -12.28
N PHE A 50 -17.47 -21.90 -11.83
CA PHE A 50 -16.38 -22.53 -11.07
C PHE A 50 -15.62 -23.59 -11.88
N VAL A 51 -15.75 -23.58 -13.20
CA VAL A 51 -15.10 -24.59 -14.06
C VAL A 51 -13.61 -24.26 -14.18
N PHE A 52 -12.78 -25.27 -13.95
CA PHE A 52 -11.33 -25.15 -14.15
C PHE A 52 -11.02 -24.90 -15.63
N ARG A 53 -10.10 -23.96 -15.90
CA ARG A 53 -9.68 -23.56 -17.24
C ARG A 53 -8.17 -23.38 -17.27
N SER A 54 -7.58 -23.65 -18.43
CA SER A 54 -6.16 -23.40 -18.64
C SER A 54 -5.85 -21.90 -18.70
N GLU A 55 -4.59 -21.53 -18.52
CA GLU A 55 -4.14 -20.16 -18.73
C GLU A 55 -4.45 -19.69 -20.16
N GLU A 56 -4.28 -20.58 -21.13
CA GLU A 56 -4.55 -20.32 -22.55
C GLU A 56 -6.02 -19.98 -22.79
N ASP A 57 -6.96 -20.73 -22.17
CA ASP A 57 -8.40 -20.44 -22.26
C ASP A 57 -8.75 -19.08 -21.67
N ILE A 58 -8.15 -18.74 -20.52
CA ILE A 58 -8.37 -17.47 -19.83
C ILE A 58 -7.84 -16.32 -20.69
N ILE A 59 -6.61 -16.43 -21.20
CA ILE A 59 -5.99 -15.42 -22.04
C ILE A 59 -6.79 -15.23 -23.33
N GLN A 60 -7.20 -16.33 -23.97
CA GLN A 60 -8.00 -16.27 -25.19
C GLN A 60 -9.32 -15.55 -24.92
N LYS A 61 -9.99 -15.88 -23.81
CA LYS A 61 -11.26 -15.25 -23.46
C LYS A 61 -11.12 -13.76 -23.11
N ILE A 62 -10.04 -13.34 -22.45
CA ILE A 62 -9.72 -11.91 -22.22
C ILE A 62 -9.55 -11.19 -23.56
N SER A 63 -8.84 -11.81 -24.50
CA SER A 63 -8.57 -11.27 -25.83
C SER A 63 -9.87 -11.16 -26.67
N ASP A 64 -10.66 -12.24 -26.74
CA ASP A 64 -11.92 -12.31 -27.50
C ASP A 64 -12.97 -11.32 -26.99
N GLU A 65 -13.03 -11.10 -25.68
CA GLU A 65 -13.95 -10.13 -25.07
C GLU A 65 -13.37 -8.71 -24.98
N GLU A 66 -12.17 -8.49 -25.52
CA GLU A 66 -11.42 -7.22 -25.48
C GLU A 66 -11.33 -6.61 -24.07
N LYS A 67 -11.19 -7.47 -23.06
CA LYS A 67 -11.09 -7.04 -21.67
C LYS A 67 -9.70 -6.49 -21.36
N ILE A 68 -9.67 -5.48 -20.49
CA ILE A 68 -8.41 -4.95 -19.96
C ILE A 68 -8.15 -5.59 -18.60
N LEU A 69 -7.07 -6.37 -18.49
CA LEU A 69 -6.66 -6.94 -17.21
C LEU A 69 -5.79 -5.95 -16.42
N ILE A 70 -6.28 -5.51 -15.27
CA ILE A 70 -5.60 -4.60 -14.36
C ILE A 70 -5.14 -5.40 -13.14
N ILE A 71 -3.83 -5.41 -12.89
CA ILE A 71 -3.21 -6.10 -11.76
C ILE A 71 -2.57 -5.06 -10.84
N ASP A 72 -3.02 -4.95 -9.59
CA ASP A 72 -2.48 -4.02 -8.58
C ASP A 72 -1.71 -4.75 -7.48
N GLY A 73 -0.62 -4.14 -7.04
CA GLY A 73 0.22 -4.64 -5.94
C GLY A 73 1.10 -5.83 -6.32
N PHE A 74 1.59 -5.90 -7.57
CA PHE A 74 2.38 -7.05 -8.03
C PHE A 74 3.65 -7.31 -7.20
N ASP A 75 4.25 -6.26 -6.63
CA ASP A 75 5.39 -6.36 -5.71
C ASP A 75 5.10 -7.17 -4.45
N HIS A 76 3.82 -7.35 -4.07
CA HIS A 76 3.48 -8.18 -2.92
C HIS A 76 3.82 -9.66 -3.15
N ILE A 77 3.82 -10.16 -4.39
CA ILE A 77 4.29 -11.52 -4.68
C ILE A 77 5.80 -11.61 -4.40
N GLU A 78 6.59 -10.70 -4.96
CA GLU A 78 8.06 -10.68 -4.76
C GLU A 78 8.43 -10.54 -3.27
N ASN A 79 7.67 -9.75 -2.52
CA ASN A 79 7.94 -9.49 -1.10
C ASN A 79 7.43 -10.59 -0.15
N TYR A 80 6.34 -11.30 -0.48
CA TYR A 80 5.65 -12.19 0.48
C TYR A 80 5.39 -13.61 -0.02
N ASN A 81 5.46 -13.87 -1.34
CA ASN A 81 5.37 -15.21 -1.93
C ASN A 81 6.33 -15.40 -3.11
N ASN A 82 7.62 -15.14 -2.88
CA ASN A 82 8.64 -15.16 -3.94
C ASN A 82 8.81 -16.53 -4.62
N LYS A 83 8.38 -17.62 -3.98
CA LYS A 83 8.51 -19.00 -4.50
C LYS A 83 7.72 -19.21 -5.79
N GLU A 84 6.60 -18.51 -5.96
CA GLU A 84 5.71 -18.64 -7.12
C GLU A 84 5.89 -17.49 -8.14
N LEU A 85 6.80 -16.55 -7.89
CA LEU A 85 6.98 -15.35 -8.71
C LEU A 85 7.17 -15.67 -10.21
N GLU A 86 7.93 -16.71 -10.54
CA GLU A 86 8.16 -17.14 -11.93
C GLU A 86 6.88 -17.58 -12.66
N GLN A 87 5.92 -18.17 -11.96
CA GLN A 87 4.63 -18.56 -12.53
C GLN A 87 3.85 -17.32 -12.95
N TYR A 88 3.79 -16.33 -12.06
CA TYR A 88 3.18 -15.03 -12.35
C TYR A 88 3.84 -14.29 -13.52
N ILE A 89 5.18 -14.25 -13.57
CA ILE A 89 5.92 -13.65 -14.69
C ILE A 89 5.58 -14.35 -16.00
N THR A 90 5.55 -15.68 -15.99
CA THR A 90 5.24 -16.50 -17.17
C THR A 90 3.84 -16.17 -17.70
N PHE A 91 2.83 -16.18 -16.84
CA PHE A 91 1.46 -15.81 -17.20
C PHE A 91 1.36 -14.39 -17.74
N ILE A 92 1.96 -13.43 -17.03
CA ILE A 92 1.98 -12.03 -17.45
C ILE A 92 2.60 -11.90 -18.82
N ASN A 93 3.75 -12.53 -19.08
CA ASN A 93 4.37 -12.48 -20.39
C ASN A 93 3.48 -13.05 -21.50
N LYS A 94 2.69 -14.11 -21.24
CA LYS A 94 1.70 -14.61 -22.20
C LYS A 94 0.60 -13.57 -22.51
N LEU A 95 0.21 -12.74 -21.54
CA LEU A 95 -0.75 -11.65 -21.77
C LEU A 95 -0.20 -10.57 -22.70
N LYS A 96 1.11 -10.29 -22.65
CA LYS A 96 1.76 -9.19 -23.37
C LYS A 96 1.43 -9.20 -24.87
N ASP A 97 1.35 -10.38 -25.46
CA ASP A 97 1.22 -10.56 -26.90
C ASP A 97 -0.23 -10.57 -27.38
N LYS A 98 -1.20 -10.83 -26.49
CA LYS A 98 -2.60 -11.10 -26.85
C LYS A 98 -3.63 -10.19 -26.19
N CYS A 99 -3.29 -9.56 -25.07
CA CYS A 99 -4.25 -8.87 -24.22
C CYS A 99 -3.75 -7.47 -23.83
N LYS A 100 -4.68 -6.52 -23.72
CA LYS A 100 -4.40 -5.22 -23.09
C LYS A 100 -4.32 -5.43 -21.59
N SER A 101 -3.14 -5.23 -21.01
CA SER A 101 -2.91 -5.45 -19.57
C SER A 101 -2.18 -4.27 -18.95
N ILE A 102 -2.57 -3.91 -17.71
CA ILE A 102 -1.95 -2.85 -16.92
C ILE A 102 -1.51 -3.45 -15.59
N ILE A 103 -0.21 -3.40 -15.31
CA ILE A 103 0.36 -3.96 -14.08
C ILE A 103 0.93 -2.83 -13.24
N LEU A 104 0.45 -2.70 -12.02
CA LEU A 104 0.91 -1.71 -11.05
C LEU A 104 1.72 -2.40 -9.96
N SER A 105 2.91 -1.87 -9.74
CA SER A 105 3.87 -2.42 -8.79
C SER A 105 4.72 -1.31 -8.17
N ARG A 106 5.20 -1.50 -6.94
CA ARG A 106 6.45 -0.86 -6.48
C ARG A 106 7.63 -1.33 -7.34
N PRO A 107 8.76 -0.61 -7.35
CA PRO A 107 9.94 -1.07 -8.08
C PRO A 107 10.26 -2.51 -7.69
N LEU A 108 10.25 -3.41 -8.68
CA LEU A 108 10.58 -4.81 -8.51
C LEU A 108 12.10 -4.98 -8.51
N LYS A 109 12.60 -5.98 -7.79
CA LYS A 109 14.00 -6.41 -7.85
C LYS A 109 14.27 -7.12 -9.17
N ILE A 110 13.30 -7.90 -9.66
CA ILE A 110 13.35 -8.52 -10.99
C ILE A 110 13.14 -7.50 -12.12
N LYS A 111 13.73 -7.79 -13.28
CA LYS A 111 13.55 -6.99 -14.49
C LYS A 111 12.49 -7.63 -15.40
N LEU A 112 11.35 -6.96 -15.54
CA LEU A 112 10.32 -7.33 -16.51
C LEU A 112 10.58 -6.66 -17.86
N ASN A 113 10.46 -7.41 -18.96
CA ASN A 113 10.58 -6.87 -20.32
C ASN A 113 9.26 -6.24 -20.80
N TRP A 114 8.77 -5.24 -20.06
CA TRP A 114 7.51 -4.54 -20.30
C TRP A 114 7.75 -3.05 -20.49
N LYS A 115 6.87 -2.38 -21.24
CA LYS A 115 6.90 -0.91 -21.32
C LYS A 115 6.60 -0.36 -19.92
N LYS A 116 7.57 0.33 -19.34
CA LYS A 116 7.48 0.89 -17.99
C LYS A 116 7.10 2.37 -18.07
N GLN A 117 6.11 2.76 -17.28
CA GLN A 117 5.82 4.16 -16.96
C GLN A 117 6.02 4.36 -15.46
N VAL A 118 6.78 5.39 -15.10
CA VAL A 118 6.99 5.78 -13.71
C VAL A 118 5.93 6.80 -13.34
N LEU A 119 5.30 6.61 -12.18
CA LEU A 119 4.45 7.64 -11.58
C LEU A 119 5.34 8.56 -10.76
N GLU A 120 5.46 9.80 -11.20
CA GLU A 120 6.22 10.82 -10.51
C GLU A 120 5.45 11.37 -9.30
N ASN A 121 6.17 12.07 -8.43
CA ASN A 121 5.57 12.81 -7.33
C ASN A 121 4.71 13.96 -7.88
N TRP A 122 3.79 14.45 -7.06
CA TRP A 122 3.01 15.63 -7.44
C TRP A 122 3.90 16.86 -7.53
N THR A 123 3.64 17.69 -8.53
CA THR A 123 4.18 19.04 -8.60
C THR A 123 3.66 19.89 -7.43
N LYS A 124 4.24 21.08 -7.25
CA LYS A 124 3.78 22.04 -6.23
C LYS A 124 2.30 22.37 -6.40
N ASP A 125 1.88 22.70 -7.61
CA ASP A 125 0.48 23.08 -7.92
C ASP A 125 -0.48 21.90 -7.69
N GLN A 126 -0.09 20.69 -8.10
CA GLN A 126 -0.88 19.48 -7.83
C GLN A 126 -0.98 19.20 -6.33
N THR A 127 0.11 19.39 -5.59
CA THR A 127 0.11 19.22 -4.13
C THR A 127 -0.82 20.24 -3.47
N PHE A 128 -0.75 21.51 -3.87
CA PHE A 128 -1.62 22.57 -3.35
C PHE A 128 -3.09 22.28 -3.63
N LYS A 129 -3.41 21.83 -4.85
CA LYS A 129 -4.76 21.40 -5.19
C LYS A 129 -5.25 20.26 -4.30
N VAL A 130 -4.41 19.25 -4.05
CA VAL A 130 -4.75 18.13 -3.15
C VAL A 130 -4.96 18.61 -1.72
N LEU A 131 -4.13 19.54 -1.23
CA LEU A 131 -4.23 20.12 0.11
C LEU A 131 -5.54 20.87 0.31
N ASP A 132 -5.96 21.66 -0.69
CA ASP A 132 -7.25 22.36 -0.68
C ASP A 132 -8.42 21.37 -0.73
N GLU A 133 -8.49 20.54 -1.78
CA GLU A 133 -9.66 19.72 -2.06
C GLU A 133 -9.89 18.60 -1.02
N LEU A 134 -8.82 17.99 -0.49
CA LEU A 134 -8.94 16.83 0.41
C LEU A 134 -8.73 17.18 1.89
N TYR A 135 -7.92 18.21 2.18
CA TYR A 135 -7.53 18.55 3.56
C TYR A 135 -8.04 19.93 4.00
N HIS A 136 -8.59 20.73 3.08
CA HIS A 136 -9.04 22.10 3.33
C HIS A 136 -7.94 23.00 3.89
N ILE A 137 -6.71 22.80 3.40
CA ILE A 137 -5.54 23.61 3.74
C ILE A 137 -5.25 24.51 2.54
N THR A 138 -5.51 25.80 2.70
CA THR A 138 -5.37 26.80 1.62
C THR A 138 -4.32 27.87 1.91
N ASP A 139 -3.80 27.94 3.14
CA ASP A 139 -2.75 28.90 3.50
C ASP A 139 -1.47 28.61 2.71
N TYR A 140 -0.99 29.60 1.97
CA TYR A 140 0.16 29.44 1.08
C TYR A 140 1.44 29.03 1.83
N SER A 141 1.69 29.59 3.01
CA SER A 141 2.89 29.29 3.78
C SER A 141 2.89 27.84 4.26
N ILE A 142 1.74 27.38 4.78
CA ILE A 142 1.55 26.00 5.21
C ILE A 142 1.65 25.04 4.02
N CYS A 143 0.96 25.33 2.91
CA CYS A 143 1.01 24.50 1.71
C CYS A 143 2.43 24.39 1.15
N SER A 144 3.17 25.51 1.13
CA SER A 144 4.55 25.52 0.66
C SER A 144 5.46 24.72 1.58
N GLU A 145 5.29 24.81 2.90
CA GLU A 145 6.08 24.05 3.86
C GLU A 145 5.82 22.54 3.75
N ILE A 146 4.55 22.13 3.63
CA ILE A 146 4.18 20.73 3.37
C ILE A 146 4.83 20.23 2.08
N PHE A 147 4.77 21.02 1.00
CA PHE A 147 5.42 20.64 -0.25
C PHE A 147 6.94 20.52 -0.10
N THR A 148 7.60 21.45 0.59
CA THR A 148 9.06 21.42 0.81
C THR A 148 9.49 20.20 1.63
N ILE A 149 8.73 19.80 2.66
CA ILE A 149 9.05 18.60 3.45
C ILE A 149 8.86 17.33 2.62
N THR A 150 7.80 17.26 1.81
CA THR A 150 7.33 16.01 1.20
C THR A 150 7.74 15.82 -0.25
N MET A 151 8.16 16.90 -0.92
CA MET A 151 8.43 16.97 -2.36
C MET A 151 7.32 16.36 -3.21
N GLY A 152 6.07 16.56 -2.77
CA GLY A 152 4.86 16.07 -3.43
C GLY A 152 4.68 14.55 -3.40
N TYR A 153 5.43 13.81 -2.56
CA TYR A 153 5.21 12.37 -2.39
C TYR A 153 3.81 12.16 -1.76
N PRO A 154 2.86 11.49 -2.46
CA PRO A 154 1.46 11.45 -2.04
C PRO A 154 1.17 10.98 -0.59
N ILE A 155 1.85 9.93 -0.11
CA ILE A 155 1.63 9.43 1.26
C ILE A 155 2.26 10.32 2.32
N LEU A 156 3.39 10.97 2.02
CA LEU A 156 3.99 11.95 2.92
C LEU A 156 3.14 13.21 3.00
N VAL A 157 2.62 13.70 1.85
CA VAL A 157 1.64 14.79 1.81
C VAL A 157 0.47 14.46 2.73
N ARG A 158 -0.10 13.26 2.66
CA ARG A 158 -1.15 12.81 3.60
C ARG A 158 -0.70 12.91 5.06
N TYR A 159 0.43 12.30 5.43
CA TYR A 159 0.86 12.26 6.83
C TYR A 159 1.10 13.65 7.42
N ILE A 160 1.80 14.52 6.69
CA ILE A 160 2.06 15.89 7.16
C ILE A 160 0.76 16.71 7.22
N SER A 161 -0.15 16.52 6.26
CA SER A 161 -1.45 17.22 6.25
C SER A 161 -2.34 16.78 7.40
N GLU A 162 -2.43 15.48 7.68
CA GLU A 162 -3.20 14.97 8.82
C GLU A 162 -2.56 15.40 10.15
N HIS A 163 -1.23 15.39 10.26
CA HIS A 163 -0.52 15.95 11.42
C HIS A 163 -0.94 17.41 11.64
N TYR A 164 -0.88 18.24 10.60
CA TYR A 164 -1.29 19.63 10.68
C TYR A 164 -2.76 19.79 11.09
N LYS A 165 -3.67 18.97 10.53
CA LYS A 165 -5.10 19.06 10.88
C LYS A 165 -5.34 18.80 12.37
N ILE A 166 -4.62 17.85 12.95
CA ILE A 166 -4.76 17.42 14.35
C ILE A 166 -4.08 18.43 15.29
N PHE A 167 -2.83 18.80 15.01
CA PHE A 167 -2.00 19.57 15.95
C PHE A 167 -1.90 21.07 15.62
N LYS A 168 -2.44 21.50 14.47
CA LYS A 168 -2.36 22.87 13.93
C LYS A 168 -0.93 23.40 13.78
N LYS A 169 0.04 22.50 13.65
CA LYS A 169 1.46 22.79 13.48
C LYS A 169 2.05 21.83 12.45
N ILE A 170 2.99 22.32 11.66
CA ILE A 170 3.81 21.46 10.79
C ILE A 170 4.92 20.84 11.65
N PRO A 171 5.18 19.52 11.53
CA PRO A 171 6.28 18.90 12.25
C PRO A 171 7.61 19.48 11.75
N LEU A 172 8.54 19.72 12.68
CA LEU A 172 9.87 20.22 12.38
C LEU A 172 10.71 19.12 11.73
N MET A 173 10.63 19.01 10.41
CA MET A 173 11.30 17.99 9.60
C MET A 173 12.06 18.65 8.45
N LYS A 174 13.15 18.00 8.01
CA LYS A 174 13.82 18.40 6.76
C LYS A 174 13.06 17.82 5.57
N GLU A 175 13.49 18.18 4.37
CA GLU A 175 13.06 17.51 3.14
C GLU A 175 13.29 16.00 3.25
N LEU A 176 12.22 15.23 3.02
CA LEU A 176 12.21 13.78 3.04
C LEU A 176 12.38 13.25 1.62
N LYS A 177 13.39 12.40 1.39
CA LYS A 177 13.63 11.83 0.04
C LYS A 177 12.67 10.69 -0.27
N ASN A 178 12.27 9.95 0.76
CA ASN A 178 11.38 8.81 0.65
C ASN A 178 10.61 8.58 1.97
N ILE A 179 9.77 7.55 1.99
CA ILE A 179 8.95 7.23 3.15
C ILE A 179 9.75 6.61 4.32
N GLU A 180 10.89 5.99 4.05
CA GLU A 180 11.75 5.41 5.09
C GLU A 180 12.42 6.52 5.90
N ASP A 181 12.83 7.62 5.25
CA ASP A 181 13.34 8.82 5.93
C ASP A 181 12.34 9.33 6.98
N PHE A 182 11.05 9.38 6.61
CA PHE A 182 9.98 9.77 7.53
C PHE A 182 9.91 8.84 8.74
N TYR A 183 9.88 7.53 8.52
CA TYR A 183 9.82 6.56 9.63
C TYR A 183 11.09 6.59 10.49
N ASN A 184 12.27 6.78 9.90
CA ASN A 184 13.54 6.94 10.60
C ASN A 184 13.54 8.18 11.52
N GLU A 185 12.91 9.28 11.09
CA GLU A 185 12.79 10.47 11.93
C GLU A 185 11.88 10.24 13.15
N LEU A 186 10.80 9.46 12.99
CA LEU A 186 9.83 9.17 14.04
C LEU A 186 10.31 8.08 15.02
N ILE A 187 11.09 7.10 14.55
CA ILE A 187 11.38 5.86 15.28
C ILE A 187 12.88 5.73 15.53
N LYS A 188 13.42 6.72 16.25
CA LYS A 188 14.83 6.73 16.67
C LYS A 188 15.09 5.83 17.88
N ASN A 189 14.07 5.61 18.71
CA ASN A 189 14.17 4.83 19.93
C ASN A 189 13.96 3.33 19.66
N VAL A 190 14.91 2.49 20.10
CA VAL A 190 14.84 1.02 20.01
C VAL A 190 13.62 0.46 20.74
N ASN A 191 13.19 1.08 21.84
CA ASN A 191 12.01 0.63 22.59
C ASN A 191 10.74 0.78 21.77
N ILE A 192 10.60 1.87 21.00
CA ILE A 192 9.46 2.06 20.08
C ILE A 192 9.46 0.97 19.00
N LYS A 193 10.62 0.64 18.42
CA LYS A 193 10.73 -0.42 17.40
C LYS A 193 10.24 -1.76 17.93
N LYS A 194 10.74 -2.16 19.10
CA LYS A 194 10.34 -3.41 19.76
C LYS A 194 8.86 -3.41 20.10
N ALA A 195 8.34 -2.33 20.66
CA ALA A 195 6.95 -2.26 21.08
C ALA A 195 5.98 -2.28 19.87
N LEU A 196 6.33 -1.59 18.77
CA LEU A 196 5.54 -1.61 17.54
C LEU A 196 5.59 -2.95 16.78
N SER A 197 6.49 -3.87 17.14
CA SER A 197 6.52 -5.23 16.58
C SER A 197 5.21 -6.00 16.83
N LEU A 198 4.44 -5.61 17.86
CA LEU A 198 3.09 -6.10 18.10
C LEU A 198 2.24 -6.06 16.83
N PHE A 199 2.22 -4.94 16.11
CA PHE A 199 1.43 -4.76 14.89
C PHE A 199 1.92 -5.57 13.68
N ILE A 200 3.10 -6.17 13.76
CA ILE A 200 3.64 -7.06 12.72
C ILE A 200 3.19 -8.50 12.96
N SER A 201 3.09 -8.89 14.24
CA SER A 201 2.76 -10.24 14.70
C SER A 201 1.35 -10.68 14.31
N SER A 202 0.40 -9.73 14.25
CA SER A 202 -0.96 -9.97 13.77
C SER A 202 -1.39 -8.86 12.83
N ARG A 203 -2.15 -9.25 11.81
CA ARG A 203 -2.80 -8.32 10.89
C ARG A 203 -4.18 -7.88 11.37
N SER A 204 -4.56 -8.24 12.59
CA SER A 204 -5.82 -7.85 13.20
C SER A 204 -5.72 -6.47 13.83
N PHE A 205 -6.88 -5.87 14.07
CA PHE A 205 -6.97 -4.77 15.02
C PHE A 205 -6.64 -5.24 16.43
N TYR A 206 -5.95 -4.39 17.18
CA TYR A 206 -5.76 -4.52 18.62
C TYR A 206 -6.65 -3.52 19.34
N MET A 207 -7.36 -3.95 20.38
CA MET A 207 -7.96 -3.03 21.33
C MET A 207 -6.86 -2.34 22.13
N LYS A 208 -7.10 -1.08 22.53
CA LYS A 208 -6.16 -0.37 23.40
C LYS A 208 -5.87 -1.14 24.71
N SER A 209 -6.86 -1.84 25.27
CA SER A 209 -6.68 -2.70 26.45
C SER A 209 -5.80 -3.92 26.16
N GLU A 210 -5.94 -4.52 24.98
CA GLU A 210 -5.14 -5.69 24.56
C GLU A 210 -3.66 -5.32 24.41
N ILE A 211 -3.34 -4.07 24.01
CA ILE A 211 -1.94 -3.60 23.95
C ILE A 211 -1.27 -3.72 25.33
N SER A 212 -1.98 -3.37 26.40
CA SER A 212 -1.50 -3.47 27.78
C SER A 212 -1.47 -4.91 28.32
N GLU A 213 -2.19 -5.83 27.69
CA GLU A 213 -2.12 -7.26 28.02
C GLU A 213 -0.95 -7.95 27.29
N PHE A 214 -0.62 -7.50 26.08
CA PHE A 214 0.44 -8.10 25.26
C PHE A 214 1.84 -7.55 25.52
N LEU A 215 1.95 -6.35 26.09
CA LEU A 215 3.22 -5.67 26.31
C LEU A 215 3.39 -5.38 27.80
N GLU A 216 4.65 -5.41 28.28
CA GLU A 216 4.99 -4.89 29.61
C GLU A 216 4.63 -3.40 29.72
N ASP A 217 4.33 -2.92 30.93
CA ASP A 217 3.81 -1.56 31.19
C ASP A 217 4.61 -0.46 30.46
N GLU A 218 5.94 -0.50 30.51
CA GLU A 218 6.80 0.48 29.82
C GLU A 218 6.57 0.47 28.30
N PHE A 219 6.48 -0.71 27.68
CA PHE A 219 6.27 -0.82 26.23
C PHE A 219 4.83 -0.48 25.82
N SER A 220 3.85 -0.82 26.67
CA SER A 220 2.45 -0.41 26.48
C SER A 220 2.33 1.12 26.50
N ASP A 221 2.96 1.79 27.47
CA ASP A 221 2.96 3.26 27.58
C ASP A 221 3.63 3.90 26.36
N VAL A 222 4.79 3.39 25.95
CA VAL A 222 5.51 3.87 24.75
C VAL A 222 4.64 3.73 23.49
N VAL A 223 3.92 2.62 23.31
CA VAL A 223 3.04 2.42 22.15
C VAL A 223 1.85 3.37 22.19
N ASN A 224 1.22 3.53 23.35
CA ASN A 224 0.09 4.42 23.53
C ASN A 224 0.47 5.89 23.31
N GLU A 225 1.64 6.32 23.78
CA GLU A 225 2.19 7.64 23.52
C GLU A 225 2.49 7.83 22.03
N PHE A 226 3.07 6.82 21.38
CA PHE A 226 3.37 6.87 19.94
C PHE A 226 2.09 6.98 19.09
N ILE A 227 1.05 6.19 19.39
CA ILE A 227 -0.25 6.25 18.72
C ILE A 227 -0.89 7.64 18.92
N SER A 228 -0.79 8.19 20.12
CA SER A 228 -1.35 9.52 20.43
C SER A 228 -0.59 10.65 19.74
N SER A 229 0.71 10.50 19.58
CA SER A 229 1.58 11.48 18.90
C SER A 229 1.47 11.41 17.38
N TYR A 230 1.24 10.21 16.83
CA TYR A 230 1.20 9.96 15.39
C TYR A 230 -0.05 9.17 14.95
N PRO A 231 -1.27 9.63 15.31
CA PRO A 231 -2.50 8.86 15.08
C PRO A 231 -2.79 8.59 13.61
N TYR A 232 -2.29 9.43 12.69
CA TYR A 232 -2.42 9.28 11.25
C TYR A 232 -1.60 8.13 10.65
N LEU A 233 -0.70 7.52 11.42
CA LEU A 233 -0.03 6.26 11.05
C LEU A 233 -0.89 5.02 11.33
N PHE A 234 -2.03 5.22 11.99
CA PHE A 234 -2.93 4.16 12.41
C PHE A 234 -4.30 4.34 11.80
N GLU A 235 -4.99 3.22 11.58
CA GLU A 235 -6.43 3.21 11.42
C GLU A 235 -7.03 2.90 12.78
N ILE A 236 -7.77 3.88 13.33
CA ILE A 236 -8.41 3.79 14.65
C ILE A 236 -9.92 3.78 14.46
N LYS A 237 -10.57 2.67 14.84
CA LYS A 237 -12.03 2.51 14.81
C LYS A 237 -12.53 2.20 16.21
N LEU A 238 -13.25 3.14 16.83
CA LEU A 238 -13.59 3.07 18.25
C LEU A 238 -12.28 2.95 19.07
N ASN A 239 -12.08 1.83 19.77
CA ASN A 239 -10.85 1.57 20.55
C ASN A 239 -9.95 0.52 19.88
N ARG A 240 -10.17 0.22 18.61
CA ARG A 240 -9.41 -0.76 17.83
C ARG A 240 -8.40 -0.06 16.93
N ILE A 241 -7.14 -0.50 16.98
CA ILE A 241 -5.99 0.13 16.35
C ILE A 241 -5.26 -0.88 15.46
N THR A 242 -4.90 -0.45 14.25
CA THR A 242 -4.00 -1.16 13.32
C THR A 242 -3.13 -0.15 12.59
N LEU A 243 -2.04 -0.59 11.97
CA LEU A 243 -1.25 0.27 11.08
C LEU A 243 -2.06 0.63 9.82
N PHE A 244 -1.99 1.91 9.44
CA PHE A 244 -2.78 2.47 8.34
C PHE A 244 -2.36 1.95 6.96
N HIS A 245 -1.05 1.83 6.71
CA HIS A 245 -0.52 1.49 5.39
C HIS A 245 0.60 0.46 5.46
N ASP A 246 0.63 -0.45 4.49
CA ASP A 246 1.56 -1.57 4.44
C ASP A 246 3.04 -1.15 4.38
N SER A 247 3.34 0.02 3.80
CA SER A 247 4.73 0.54 3.82
C SER A 247 5.33 0.61 5.23
N PHE A 248 4.51 0.89 6.24
CA PHE A 248 5.01 0.94 7.61
C PHE A 248 5.25 -0.47 8.16
N ASN A 249 4.40 -1.44 7.82
CA ASN A 249 4.64 -2.86 8.12
C ASN A 249 5.96 -3.34 7.50
N THR A 250 6.17 -3.04 6.21
CA THR A 250 7.40 -3.39 5.50
C THR A 250 8.62 -2.78 6.20
N TYR A 251 8.55 -1.50 6.55
CA TYR A 251 9.64 -0.81 7.26
C TYR A 251 9.96 -1.45 8.62
N LEU A 252 8.93 -1.72 9.43
CA LEU A 252 9.13 -2.33 10.75
C LEU A 252 9.71 -3.75 10.65
N ARG A 253 9.27 -4.56 9.67
CA ARG A 253 9.84 -5.91 9.41
C ARG A 253 11.32 -5.81 9.07
N ASN A 254 11.68 -4.94 8.13
CA ASN A 254 13.08 -4.73 7.76
C ASN A 254 13.95 -4.23 8.93
N CYS A 255 13.37 -3.50 9.89
CA CYS A 255 14.11 -3.10 11.09
C CYS A 255 14.42 -4.27 12.02
N ILE A 256 13.52 -5.26 12.11
CA ILE A 256 13.68 -6.44 12.98
C ILE A 256 14.60 -7.47 12.32
N ASP A 257 14.46 -7.70 11.02
CA ASP A 257 15.29 -8.67 10.30
C ASP A 257 16.78 -8.25 10.24
N ASN A 258 17.06 -6.96 10.42
CA ASN A 258 18.42 -6.39 10.46
C ASN A 258 18.93 -6.09 11.88
N SER A 259 18.20 -6.48 12.94
CA SER A 259 18.61 -6.30 14.35
C SER A 259 19.05 -7.61 14.98
#